data_AF-A0A2T2VY15-F1
#
_entry.id   AF-A0A2T2VY15-F1
#
_cell.length_a   1.000
_cell.length_b   1.000
_cell.length_c   1.000
_cell.angle_alpha   90.00
_cell.angle_beta   90.00
_cell.angle_gamma   90.00
#
_symmetry.space_group_name_H-M   'P 1'
#
loop_
_entity.id
_entity.type
_entity.pdbx_description
1 polymer ?
#
loop_
_entity_poly.entity_id
_entity_poly.type
_entity_poly.pdbx_seq_one_letter_code
_entity_poly.pdbx_strand_id
1 'polypeptide(L)'
;MSATQTTSLAPSSLELALLQQLQAAGGTCDALTALPIETKSSLRQRERACQTLRDRGWLNYDHDIAQFGLTLTGKTLLKLSLSVWPVTPDELLILRSCLGGRLHPDQIHRRVPVYDRQRRLEGLAEQGLIVVYKRAIANLRLTPLGEKT
;
A
#
# COMPACT_ATOMS: atom_id res chain seq x y z
N MET A 1 7.89 -30.51 -12.06
CA MET A 1 7.68 -31.06 -10.71
C MET A 1 7.15 -29.95 -9.82
N SER A 2 5.84 -29.85 -9.67
CA SER A 2 5.20 -28.78 -8.89
C SER A 2 4.93 -29.30 -7.48
N ALA A 3 5.62 -28.73 -6.50
CA ALA A 3 5.42 -29.04 -5.09
C ALA A 3 4.08 -28.45 -4.63
N THR A 4 3.10 -29.32 -4.43
CA THR A 4 1.85 -29.00 -3.72
C THR A 4 2.23 -28.72 -2.27
N GLN A 5 2.31 -27.45 -1.87
CA GLN A 5 2.40 -27.11 -0.46
C GLN A 5 1.07 -27.47 0.20
N THR A 6 1.13 -28.43 1.11
CA THR A 6 0.03 -28.82 1.98
C THR A 6 -0.39 -27.61 2.80
N THR A 7 -1.50 -26.97 2.43
CA THR A 7 -2.15 -25.97 3.26
C THR A 7 -2.64 -26.67 4.52
N SER A 8 -1.88 -26.54 5.61
CA SER A 8 -2.42 -26.75 6.95
C SER A 8 -3.70 -25.93 7.07
N LEU A 9 -4.81 -26.57 7.45
CA LEU A 9 -6.11 -25.93 7.65
C LEU A 9 -6.09 -24.97 8.85
N ALA A 10 -5.14 -25.14 9.77
CA ALA A 10 -5.04 -24.32 10.98
C ALA A 10 -4.19 -23.06 10.76
N PRO A 11 -4.62 -21.88 11.27
CA PRO A 11 -3.80 -20.67 11.29
C PRO A 11 -2.51 -20.87 12.08
N SER A 12 -1.42 -20.27 11.61
CA SER A 12 -0.22 -20.09 12.44
C SER A 12 -0.50 -19.13 13.60
N SER A 13 0.35 -19.13 14.63
CA SER A 13 0.20 -18.20 15.77
C SER A 13 0.18 -16.72 15.35
N LEU A 14 0.97 -16.37 14.34
CA LEU A 14 1.00 -15.01 13.78
C LEU A 14 -0.27 -14.69 12.98
N GLU A 15 -0.77 -15.64 12.18
CA GLU A 15 -2.02 -15.49 11.43
C GLU A 15 -3.21 -15.31 12.36
N LEU A 16 -3.27 -16.11 13.44
CA LEU A 16 -4.30 -16.02 14.45
C LEU A 16 -4.25 -14.67 15.17
N ALA A 17 -3.05 -14.23 15.59
CA ALA A 17 -2.88 -12.92 16.21
C ALA A 17 -3.31 -11.78 15.29
N LEU A 18 -3.05 -11.87 13.98
CA LEU A 18 -3.51 -10.89 12.99
C LEU A 18 -5.04 -10.82 12.93
N LEU A 19 -5.71 -11.97 12.83
CA LEU A 19 -7.19 -12.02 12.78
C LEU A 19 -7.81 -11.47 14.07
N GLN A 20 -7.30 -11.88 15.23
CA GLN A 20 -7.80 -11.41 16.52
C GLN A 20 -7.66 -9.91 16.70
N GLN A 21 -6.50 -9.34 16.34
CA GLN A 21 -6.28 -7.90 16.45
C GLN A 21 -7.13 -7.12 15.45
N LEU A 22 -7.31 -7.65 14.24
CA LEU A 22 -8.19 -7.04 13.26
C LEU A 22 -9.66 -7.09 13.71
N GLN A 23 -10.08 -8.19 14.34
CA GLN A 23 -11.42 -8.32 14.93
C GLN A 23 -11.61 -7.37 16.11
N ALA A 24 -10.62 -7.25 16.99
CA ALA A 24 -10.62 -6.29 18.10
C ALA A 24 -10.70 -4.83 17.62
N ALA A 25 -10.16 -4.54 16.43
CA ALA A 25 -10.27 -3.26 15.75
C ALA A 25 -11.62 -3.04 15.01
N GLY A 26 -12.59 -3.93 15.19
CA GLY A 26 -13.90 -3.86 14.53
C GLY A 26 -13.95 -4.48 13.13
N GLY A 27 -12.98 -5.33 12.79
CA GLY A 27 -12.91 -6.06 11.53
C GLY A 27 -12.24 -5.30 10.39
N THR A 28 -11.80 -4.07 10.60
CA THR A 28 -11.11 -3.24 9.59
C THR A 28 -9.90 -2.52 10.17
N CYS A 29 -8.87 -2.29 9.36
CA CYS A 29 -7.70 -1.51 9.75
C CYS A 29 -7.03 -0.88 8.52
N ASP A 30 -6.71 0.40 8.58
CA ASP A 30 -6.17 1.16 7.45
C ASP A 30 -4.77 0.71 7.03
N ALA A 31 -3.94 0.26 7.98
CA ALA A 31 -2.56 -0.12 7.70
C ALA A 31 -2.10 -1.31 8.55
N LEU A 32 -1.36 -2.25 7.94
CA LEU A 32 -0.82 -3.41 8.64
C LEU A 32 0.11 -3.02 9.81
N THR A 33 0.81 -1.89 9.69
CA THR A 33 1.68 -1.36 10.74
C THR A 33 0.93 -0.80 11.94
N ALA A 34 -0.36 -0.49 11.80
CA ALA A 34 -1.19 0.02 12.88
C ALA A 34 -1.78 -1.09 13.76
N LEU A 35 -1.76 -2.35 13.31
CA LEU A 35 -2.22 -3.47 14.13
C LEU A 35 -1.23 -3.78 15.26
N PRO A 36 -1.68 -3.76 16.53
CA PRO A 36 -0.84 -4.04 17.69
C PRO A 36 -0.65 -5.56 17.85
N ILE A 37 0.25 -6.13 17.04
CA ILE A 37 0.57 -7.55 17.08
C ILE A 37 1.71 -7.78 18.09
N GLU A 38 1.38 -8.45 19.18
CA GLU A 38 2.31 -8.77 20.27
C GLU A 38 3.34 -9.84 19.89
N THR A 39 2.99 -10.72 18.94
CA THR A 39 3.90 -11.75 18.43
C THR A 39 5.11 -11.09 17.74
N LYS A 40 6.31 -11.37 18.26
CA LYS A 40 7.58 -10.92 17.66
C LYS A 40 7.66 -11.40 16.21
N SER A 41 7.49 -10.46 15.29
CA SER A 41 7.43 -10.72 13.85
C SER A 41 7.91 -9.49 13.09
N SER A 42 8.65 -9.73 12.00
CA SER A 42 9.00 -8.68 11.05
C SER A 42 7.81 -8.30 10.17
N LEU A 43 7.82 -7.08 9.61
CA LEU A 43 6.78 -6.64 8.68
C LEU A 43 6.64 -7.60 7.49
N ARG A 44 7.75 -8.13 6.97
CA ARG A 44 7.74 -9.12 5.87
C ARG A 44 7.04 -10.43 6.25
N GLN A 45 7.19 -10.88 7.50
CA GLN A 45 6.46 -12.05 8.00
C GLN A 45 4.97 -11.75 8.13
N ARG A 46 4.60 -10.56 8.61
CA ARG A 46 3.21 -10.11 8.69
C ARG A 46 2.56 -9.99 7.30
N GLU A 47 3.27 -9.46 6.31
CA GLU A 47 2.81 -9.38 4.91
C GLU A 47 2.55 -10.77 4.33
N ARG A 48 3.48 -11.71 4.55
CA ARG A 48 3.29 -13.12 4.13
C ARG A 48 2.10 -13.76 4.83
N ALA A 49 1.92 -13.52 6.12
CA ALA A 49 0.76 -14.02 6.85
C ALA A 49 -0.55 -13.44 6.28
N CYS A 50 -0.61 -12.14 6.00
CA CYS A 50 -1.78 -11.53 5.35
C CYS A 50 -2.06 -12.16 3.99
N GLN A 51 -1.04 -12.45 3.19
CA GLN A 51 -1.19 -13.13 1.91
C GLN A 51 -1.79 -14.54 2.09
N THR A 52 -1.24 -15.35 3.00
CA THR A 52 -1.80 -16.67 3.33
C THR A 52 -3.26 -16.57 3.78
N LEU A 53 -3.58 -15.58 4.63
CA LEU A 53 -4.94 -15.38 5.13
C LEU A 53 -5.92 -14.96 4.03
N ARG A 54 -5.46 -14.16 3.07
CA ARG A 54 -6.24 -13.80 1.88
C ARG A 54 -6.43 -14.98 0.94
N ASP A 55 -5.40 -15.80 0.73
CA ASP A 55 -5.49 -17.00 -0.10
C ASP A 55 -6.46 -18.03 0.50
N ARG A 56 -6.63 -18.02 1.83
CA ARG A 56 -7.65 -18.79 2.56
C ARG A 56 -9.03 -18.11 2.61
N GLY A 57 -9.14 -16.88 2.10
CA GLY A 57 -10.36 -16.10 2.09
C GLY A 57 -10.81 -15.60 3.47
N TRP A 58 -9.91 -15.46 4.45
CA TRP A 58 -10.24 -14.99 5.80
C TRP A 58 -10.20 -13.46 5.92
N LEU A 59 -9.32 -12.81 5.16
CA LEU A 59 -9.28 -11.36 5.07
C LEU A 59 -9.07 -10.90 3.63
N ASN A 60 -9.40 -9.66 3.35
CA ASN A 60 -9.01 -8.94 2.14
C ASN A 60 -8.21 -7.71 2.51
N TYR A 61 -7.44 -7.21 1.55
CA TYR A 61 -6.68 -5.97 1.69
C TYR A 61 -6.38 -5.40 0.31
N ASP A 62 -6.14 -4.10 0.30
CA ASP A 62 -5.66 -3.36 -0.86
C ASP A 62 -4.18 -2.98 -0.66
N HIS A 63 -3.62 -2.27 -1.63
CA HIS A 63 -2.23 -1.84 -1.58
C HIS A 63 -2.12 -0.37 -1.88
N ASP A 64 -1.50 0.35 -0.97
CA ASP A 64 -1.17 1.76 -1.14
C ASP A 64 0.27 1.92 -1.62
N ILE A 65 0.51 2.94 -2.43
CA ILE A 65 1.86 3.34 -2.83
C ILE A 65 2.57 3.86 -1.57
N ALA A 66 3.64 3.18 -1.16
CA ALA A 66 4.43 3.54 0.01
C ALA A 66 5.75 4.23 -0.37
N GLN A 67 6.28 3.97 -1.56
CA GLN A 67 7.47 4.66 -2.04
C GLN A 67 7.41 4.84 -3.55
N PHE A 68 7.69 6.05 -4.02
CA PHE A 68 7.66 6.41 -5.42
C PHE A 68 8.73 7.47 -5.76
N GLY A 69 8.95 7.73 -7.04
CA GLY A 69 9.81 8.81 -7.52
C GLY A 69 9.58 9.10 -8.99
N LEU A 70 10.27 10.09 -9.54
CA LEU A 70 10.08 10.47 -10.95
C LEU A 70 10.69 9.45 -11.91
N THR A 71 9.98 9.19 -13.00
CA THR A 71 10.57 8.58 -14.19
C THR A 71 11.42 9.60 -14.95
N LEU A 72 12.13 9.14 -15.99
CA LEU A 72 12.78 10.06 -16.93
C LEU A 72 11.75 10.97 -17.62
N THR A 73 10.61 10.41 -18.03
CA THR A 73 9.49 11.16 -18.63
C THR A 73 8.98 12.25 -17.70
N GLY A 74 8.72 11.93 -16.42
CA GLY A 74 8.31 12.93 -15.42
C GLY A 74 9.34 14.03 -15.20
N LYS A 75 10.64 13.68 -15.17
CA LYS A 75 11.73 14.67 -15.09
C LYS A 75 11.79 15.58 -16.30
N THR A 76 11.64 15.03 -17.50
CA THR A 76 11.65 15.80 -18.75
C THR A 76 10.46 16.74 -18.78
N LEU A 77 9.26 16.25 -18.45
CA LEU A 77 8.05 17.05 -18.36
C LEU A 77 8.27 18.28 -17.47
N LEU A 78 8.85 18.10 -16.26
CA LEU A 78 9.15 19.21 -15.34
C LEU A 78 10.15 20.25 -15.87
N LYS A 79 11.00 19.89 -16.84
CA LYS A 79 11.99 20.81 -17.45
C LYS A 79 11.42 21.61 -18.62
N LEU A 80 10.32 21.15 -19.21
CA LEU A 80 9.72 21.82 -20.36
C LEU A 80 8.96 23.07 -19.91
N SER A 81 9.13 24.16 -20.63
CA SER A 81 8.30 25.36 -20.49
C SER A 81 7.00 25.16 -21.27
N LEU A 82 6.04 24.47 -20.65
CA LEU A 82 4.72 24.22 -21.26
C LEU A 82 3.75 25.35 -20.91
N SER A 83 3.04 25.86 -21.92
CA SER A 83 1.92 26.80 -21.74
C SER A 83 0.71 26.12 -21.11
N VAL A 84 0.52 24.82 -21.37
CA VAL A 84 -0.52 23.97 -20.79
C VAL A 84 0.09 22.67 -20.31
N TRP A 85 -0.10 22.35 -19.04
CA TRP A 85 0.41 21.11 -18.45
C TRP A 85 -0.64 20.01 -18.61
N PRO A 86 -0.24 18.78 -18.97
CA PRO A 86 -1.15 17.62 -19.04
C PRO A 86 -1.43 17.02 -17.65
N VAL A 87 -1.17 17.77 -16.59
CA VAL A 87 -1.35 17.37 -15.19
C VAL A 87 -2.02 18.50 -14.42
N THR A 88 -2.75 18.13 -13.37
CA THR A 88 -3.38 19.09 -12.46
C THR A 88 -2.32 19.83 -11.62
N PRO A 89 -2.66 21.00 -11.03
CA PRO A 89 -1.75 21.73 -10.14
C PRO A 89 -1.24 20.88 -8.96
N ASP A 90 -2.11 20.04 -8.37
CA ASP A 90 -1.73 19.15 -7.26
C ASP A 90 -0.76 18.05 -7.71
N GLU A 91 -1.01 17.44 -8.87
CA GLU A 91 -0.11 16.47 -9.46
C GLU A 91 1.25 17.09 -9.81
N LEU A 92 1.26 18.33 -10.30
CA LEU A 92 2.50 19.07 -10.52
C LEU A 92 3.27 19.29 -9.20
N LEU A 93 2.59 19.57 -8.09
CA LEU A 93 3.21 19.66 -6.76
C LEU A 93 3.80 18.33 -6.30
N ILE A 94 3.11 17.21 -6.56
CA ILE A 94 3.63 15.86 -6.29
C ILE A 94 4.92 15.63 -7.10
N LEU A 95 4.88 15.85 -8.41
CA LEU A 95 6.03 15.67 -9.31
C LEU A 95 7.22 16.53 -8.87
N ARG A 96 7.01 17.80 -8.51
CA ARG A 96 8.05 18.69 -8.01
C ARG A 96 8.65 18.22 -6.68
N SER A 97 7.84 17.64 -5.81
CA SER A 97 8.32 17.09 -4.53
C SER A 97 9.39 16.00 -4.79
N CYS A 98 9.22 15.20 -5.84
CA CYS A 98 10.13 14.11 -6.20
C CYS A 98 11.47 14.55 -6.82
N LEU A 99 11.73 15.86 -7.03
CA LEU A 99 13.02 16.32 -7.56
C LEU A 99 14.20 15.92 -6.67
N GLY A 100 13.97 15.80 -5.35
CA GLY A 100 14.97 15.33 -4.38
C GLY A 100 15.20 13.82 -4.32
N GLY A 101 14.47 13.03 -5.12
CA GLY A 101 14.62 11.58 -5.17
C GLY A 101 13.32 10.83 -4.83
N ARG A 102 13.46 9.70 -4.14
CA ARG A 102 12.33 8.84 -3.77
C ARG A 102 11.61 9.41 -2.54
N LEU A 103 10.29 9.32 -2.53
CA LEU A 103 9.45 9.86 -1.46
C LEU A 103 8.44 8.83 -0.94
N HIS A 104 8.05 9.02 0.32
CA HIS A 104 6.82 8.48 0.92
C HIS A 104 5.65 9.46 0.68
N PRO A 105 4.39 9.00 0.54
CA PRO A 105 3.25 9.90 0.39
C PRO A 105 3.13 10.98 1.47
N ASP A 106 3.57 10.72 2.70
CA ASP A 106 3.55 11.70 3.79
C ASP A 106 4.50 12.88 3.57
N GLN A 107 5.52 12.71 2.72
CA GLN A 107 6.50 13.74 2.37
C GLN A 107 6.04 14.60 1.19
N ILE A 108 4.88 14.30 0.59
CA ILE A 108 4.28 15.14 -0.44
C ILE A 108 3.96 16.52 0.13
N HIS A 109 4.15 17.55 -0.69
CA HIS A 109 3.83 18.93 -0.34
C HIS A 109 2.46 19.07 0.34
N ARG A 110 2.43 19.70 1.52
CA ARG A 110 1.26 19.81 2.41
C ARG A 110 -0.01 20.39 1.79
N ARG A 111 0.10 21.13 0.68
CA ARG A 111 -1.07 21.66 -0.07
C ARG A 111 -1.87 20.56 -0.77
N VAL A 112 -1.26 19.41 -1.06
CA VAL A 112 -1.95 18.27 -1.64
C VAL A 112 -2.72 17.55 -0.52
N PRO A 113 -4.06 17.51 -0.57
CA PRO A 113 -4.87 16.90 0.48
C PRO A 113 -4.54 15.42 0.67
N VAL A 114 -4.43 14.96 1.92
CA VAL A 114 -3.99 13.60 2.26
C VAL A 114 -4.91 12.54 1.65
N TYR A 115 -6.23 12.74 1.73
CA TYR A 115 -7.24 11.81 1.20
C TYR A 115 -7.14 11.58 -0.32
N ASP A 116 -6.54 12.51 -1.05
CA ASP A 116 -6.42 12.48 -2.51
C ASP A 116 -5.09 11.89 -2.99
N ARG A 117 -4.10 11.73 -2.10
CA ARG A 117 -2.71 11.41 -2.49
C ARG A 117 -2.63 10.07 -3.22
N GLN A 118 -3.23 9.01 -2.68
CA GLN A 118 -3.14 7.68 -3.30
C GLN A 118 -3.74 7.68 -4.70
N ARG A 119 -4.95 8.22 -4.86
CA ARG A 119 -5.61 8.31 -6.17
C ARG A 119 -4.76 9.04 -7.21
N ARG A 120 -4.14 10.17 -6.83
CA ARG A 120 -3.27 10.95 -7.73
C ARG A 120 -1.96 10.22 -8.04
N LEU A 121 -1.39 9.53 -7.06
CA LEU A 121 -0.19 8.72 -7.28
C LEU A 121 -0.45 7.58 -8.26
N GLU A 122 -1.59 6.89 -8.15
CA GLU A 122 -1.98 5.85 -9.11
C GLU A 122 -2.12 6.44 -10.52
N GLY A 123 -2.85 7.55 -10.68
CA GLY A 123 -3.00 8.21 -11.98
C GLY A 123 -1.65 8.65 -12.59
N LEU A 124 -0.75 9.22 -11.79
CA LEU A 124 0.60 9.59 -12.24
C LEU A 124 1.46 8.37 -12.61
N ALA A 125 1.27 7.23 -11.93
CA ALA A 125 1.96 5.99 -12.24
C ALA A 125 1.44 5.37 -13.54
N GLU A 126 0.12 5.36 -13.74
CA GLU A 126 -0.54 4.91 -14.98
C GLU A 126 -0.10 5.74 -16.19
N GLN A 127 0.08 7.05 -16.01
CA GLN A 127 0.62 7.96 -17.03
C GLN A 127 2.13 7.79 -17.26
N GLY A 128 2.83 6.98 -16.45
CA GLY A 128 4.28 6.78 -16.56
C GLY A 128 5.12 7.98 -16.13
N LEU A 129 4.56 8.92 -15.37
CA LEU A 129 5.27 10.11 -14.86
C LEU A 129 6.03 9.82 -13.57
N ILE A 130 5.55 8.87 -12.78
CA ILE A 130 6.24 8.34 -11.60
C ILE A 130 6.45 6.84 -11.72
N VAL A 131 7.46 6.35 -11.01
CA VAL A 131 7.70 4.93 -10.80
C VAL A 131 7.41 4.59 -9.35
N VAL A 132 6.66 3.51 -9.14
CA VAL A 132 6.35 2.95 -7.81
C VAL A 132 7.45 1.96 -7.44
N TYR A 133 8.15 2.22 -6.34
CA TYR A 133 9.21 1.34 -5.82
C TYR A 133 8.70 0.37 -4.76
N LYS A 134 7.69 0.78 -3.98
CA LYS A 134 7.13 -0.03 -2.91
C LYS A 134 5.65 0.22 -2.75
N ARG A 135 4.91 -0.86 -2.57
CA ARG A 135 3.53 -0.87 -2.09
C ARG A 135 3.48 -1.45 -0.69
N ALA A 136 2.55 -0.98 0.14
CA ALA A 136 2.29 -1.50 1.47
C ALA A 136 0.85 -2.01 1.55
N ILE A 137 0.62 -3.04 2.36
CA ILE A 137 -0.73 -3.55 2.65
C ILE A 137 -1.52 -2.46 3.38
N ALA A 138 -2.68 -2.13 2.82
CA ALA A 138 -3.60 -1.12 3.33
C ALA A 138 -5.05 -1.63 3.30
N ASN A 139 -5.94 -0.95 4.00
CA ASN A 139 -7.39 -1.22 4.01
C ASN A 139 -7.71 -2.71 4.29
N LEU A 140 -7.09 -3.25 5.34
CA LEU A 140 -7.35 -4.62 5.78
C LEU A 140 -8.80 -4.73 6.24
N ARG A 141 -9.47 -5.79 5.80
CA ARG A 141 -10.86 -6.08 6.14
C ARG A 141 -11.03 -7.57 6.36
N LEU A 142 -11.66 -7.95 7.47
CA LEU A 142 -12.11 -9.33 7.65
C LEU A 142 -13.18 -9.65 6.61
N THR A 143 -13.24 -10.93 6.27
CA THR A 143 -14.36 -11.48 5.51
C THR A 143 -15.33 -12.17 6.48
N PRO A 144 -16.55 -12.49 6.03
CA PRO A 144 -17.48 -13.29 6.84
C PRO A 144 -16.94 -14.66 7.26
N LEU A 145 -15.91 -15.18 6.58
CA LEU A 145 -15.24 -16.43 6.95
C LEU A 145 -14.22 -16.17 8.07
N GLY A 146 -13.43 -15.11 7.96
CA GLY A 146 -12.45 -14.72 8.97
C GLY A 146 -13.07 -14.26 10.29
N GLU A 147 -14.27 -13.68 10.27
CA GLU A 147 -15.02 -13.30 11.48
C GLU A 147 -15.46 -14.50 12.33
N LYS A 148 -15.57 -15.68 11.73
CA LYS A 148 -16.03 -16.93 12.37
C LYS A 148 -14.88 -17.81 12.87
N THR A 149 -13.63 -17.36 12.69
CA THR A 149 -12.42 -18.11 13.05
C THR A 149 -11.98 -17.74 14.45
#